data_AF-A0A367KIJ7-F1
#
_entry.id   AF-A0A367KIJ7-F1
#
_cell.length_a   1.000
_cell.length_b   1.000
_cell.length_c   1.000
_cell.angle_alpha   90.00
_cell.angle_beta   90.00
_cell.angle_gamma   90.00
#
_symmetry.space_group_name_H-M   'P 1'
#
loop_
_entity.id
_entity.type
_entity.pdbx_description
1 polymer ?
#
loop_
_entity_poly.entity_id
_entity_poly.type
_entity_poly.pdbx_seq_one_letter_code
_entity_poly.pdbx_strand_id
1 'polypeptide(L)' 'AVDPTQCYLVDDSAQNIDAAQQLGWTTVHLADDASQSNHGDFQIDDIHDLYEILPEFWEPKTEVKIRRQSLGITAEA' A
#
# COMPACT_ATOMS: atom_id res chain seq x y z
N ALA A 1 -19.01 -2.27 11.82
CA ALA A 1 -17.82 -3.00 11.35
C ALA A 1 -17.21 -2.18 10.22
N VAL A 2 -15.88 -2.20 10.06
CA VAL A 2 -15.21 -1.60 8.90
C VAL A 2 -15.39 -2.55 7.72
N ASP A 3 -15.63 -2.04 6.51
CA ASP A 3 -15.76 -2.84 5.30
C ASP A 3 -14.35 -3.15 4.74
N PRO A 4 -13.90 -4.43 4.72
CA PRO A 4 -12.56 -4.79 4.25
C PRO A 4 -12.33 -4.44 2.78
N THR A 5 -13.39 -4.36 1.97
CA THR A 5 -13.29 -3.99 0.55
C THR A 5 -12.94 -2.51 0.34
N GLN A 6 -13.00 -1.71 1.42
CA GLN A 6 -12.55 -0.31 1.44
C GLN A 6 -11.13 -0.15 2.01
N CYS A 7 -10.40 -1.24 2.21
CA CYS A 7 -9.03 -1.25 2.69
C CYS A 7 -8.07 -1.73 1.60
N TYR A 8 -6.86 -1.17 1.59
CA TYR A 8 -5.77 -1.66 0.78
C TYR A 8 -4.45 -1.69 1.56
N LEU A 9 -3.52 -2.56 1.15
CA LEU A 9 -2.16 -2.63 1.67
C LEU A 9 -1.14 -2.61 0.53
N VAL A 10 -0.12 -1.77 0.68
CA VAL A 10 1.10 -1.76 -0.15
C VAL A 10 2.27 -2.03 0.79
N ASP A 11 3.01 -3.11 0.56
CA ASP A 11 4.08 -3.58 1.44
C ASP A 11 5.10 -4.39 0.63
N ASP A 12 6.36 -4.44 1.07
CA ASP A 12 7.45 -5.21 0.46
C ASP A 12 7.62 -6.61 1.08
N SER A 13 6.85 -6.93 2.12
CA SER A 13 6.76 -8.26 2.72
C SER A 13 5.61 -9.07 2.14
N ALA A 14 5.94 -10.10 1.36
CA ALA A 14 5.01 -11.11 0.88
C ALA A 14 4.07 -11.67 1.98
N GLN A 15 4.59 -11.85 3.21
CA GLN A 15 3.78 -12.37 4.32
C GLN A 15 2.70 -11.39 4.78
N ASN A 16 3.00 -10.08 4.77
CA ASN A 16 2.03 -9.05 5.11
C ASN A 16 0.93 -8.96 4.05
N ILE A 17 1.34 -9.07 2.78
CA ILE A 17 0.43 -9.11 1.63
C ILE A 17 -0.52 -10.30 1.71
N ASP A 18 0.00 -11.52 1.90
CA ASP A 18 -0.83 -12.72 2.03
C ASP A 18 -1.83 -12.61 3.19
N ALA A 19 -1.41 -12.02 4.33
CA ALA A 19 -2.28 -11.80 5.47
C ALA A 19 -3.38 -10.77 5.19
N ALA A 20 -3.07 -9.65 4.53
CA ALA A 20 -4.06 -8.64 4.16
C ALA A 20 -5.08 -9.17 3.15
N GLN A 21 -4.62 -9.99 2.20
CA GLN A 21 -5.50 -10.64 1.22
C GLN A 21 -6.49 -11.59 1.91
N GLN A 22 -6.06 -12.33 2.95
CA GLN A 22 -6.96 -13.17 3.77
C GLN A 22 -8.00 -12.36 4.55
N LEU A 23 -7.70 -11.10 4.88
CA LEU A 23 -8.64 -10.15 5.49
C LEU A 23 -9.63 -9.54 4.49
N GLY A 24 -9.43 -9.77 3.18
CA GLY A 24 -10.28 -9.25 2.10
C GLY A 24 -9.93 -7.85 1.66
N TRP A 25 -8.69 -7.39 1.90
CA TRP A 25 -8.20 -6.09 1.45
C TRP A 25 -7.66 -6.19 0.02
N THR A 26 -7.64 -5.08 -0.72
CA THR A 26 -6.85 -4.97 -1.94
C THR A 26 -5.36 -4.93 -1.60
N THR A 27 -4.53 -5.64 -2.33
CA THR A 27 -3.12 -5.81 -1.97
C THR A 27 -2.18 -5.57 -3.14
N VAL A 28 -1.10 -4.84 -2.86
CA VAL A 28 -0.04 -4.55 -3.83
C VAL A 28 1.30 -4.95 -3.21
N HIS A 29 1.96 -5.93 -3.79
CA HIS A 29 3.29 -6.31 -3.36
C HIS A 29 4.35 -5.47 -4.10
N LEU A 30 5.11 -4.68 -3.34
CA LEU A 30 6.26 -3.94 -3.84
C LEU A 30 7.50 -4.83 -3.75
N ALA A 31 7.73 -5.64 -4.78
CA ALA A 31 8.81 -6.62 -4.81
C ALA A 31 10.08 -6.04 -5.42
N ASP A 32 11.25 -6.57 -5.06
CA ASP A 32 12.52 -6.20 -5.73
C ASP A 32 12.52 -6.51 -7.24
N ASP A 33 11.79 -7.56 -7.65
CA ASP A 33 11.52 -7.92 -9.04
C ASP A 33 10.06 -8.42 -9.12
N ALA A 34 9.18 -7.57 -9.66
CA ALA A 34 7.76 -7.86 -9.77
C ALA A 34 7.50 -9.13 -10.60
N SER A 35 8.35 -9.43 -11.58
CA SER A 35 8.18 -10.59 -12.46
C SER A 35 8.39 -11.94 -11.75
N GLN A 36 9.09 -11.91 -10.61
CA GLN A 36 9.34 -13.10 -9.78
C GLN A 36 8.34 -13.24 -8.64
N SER A 37 7.45 -12.27 -8.45
CA SER A 37 6.46 -12.30 -7.39
C SER A 37 5.13 -12.88 -7.83
N ASN A 38 4.45 -13.55 -6.91
CA ASN A 38 3.10 -14.10 -7.06
C ASN A 38 2.18 -13.76 -5.87
N HIS A 39 2.53 -12.73 -5.09
CA HIS A 39 1.80 -12.31 -3.90
C HIS A 39 0.93 -11.08 -4.18
N GLY A 40 -0.27 -11.06 -3.60
CA GLY A 40 -1.20 -9.95 -3.71
C GLY A 40 -1.96 -9.87 -5.03
N ASP A 41 -2.84 -8.88 -5.14
CA ASP A 41 -3.64 -8.63 -6.34
C ASP A 41 -2.80 -8.01 -7.46
N PHE A 42 -1.80 -7.20 -7.09
CA PHE A 42 -0.86 -6.55 -7.99
C PHE A 42 0.59 -6.73 -7.52
N GLN A 43 1.52 -6.76 -8.47
CA GLN A 43 2.96 -6.80 -8.22
C GLN A 43 3.61 -5.64 -8.98
N ILE A 44 4.40 -4.84 -8.27
CA ILE A 44 5.17 -3.72 -8.82
C ILE A 44 6.57 -3.73 -8.23
N ASP A 45 7.55 -3.20 -8.94
CA ASP A 45 8.93 -3.03 -8.47
C ASP A 45 9.33 -1.56 -8.32
N ASP A 46 8.48 -0.62 -8.77
CA ASP A 46 8.57 0.80 -8.46
C ASP A 46 7.28 1.29 -7.79
N ILE A 47 7.40 1.90 -6.61
CA ILE A 47 6.28 2.50 -5.87
C ILE A 47 5.55 3.59 -6.67
N HIS A 48 6.22 4.20 -7.65
CA HIS A 48 5.58 5.18 -8.52
C HIS A 48 4.51 4.55 -9.40
N ASP A 49 4.53 3.24 -9.68
CA ASP A 49 3.54 2.58 -10.54
C ASP A 49 2.16 2.41 -9.87
N LEU A 50 2.03 2.76 -8.59
CA LEU A 50 0.75 2.77 -7.87
C LEU A 50 -0.34 3.58 -8.58
N TYR A 51 0.01 4.66 -9.29
CA TYR A 51 -1.00 5.43 -10.04
C TYR A 51 -1.54 4.69 -11.27
N GLU A 52 -0.80 3.71 -11.79
CA GLU A 52 -1.23 2.91 -12.94
C GLU A 52 -2.16 1.79 -12.53
N ILE A 53 -1.86 1.13 -11.41
CA ILE A 53 -2.63 -0.04 -10.92
C ILE A 53 -3.80 0.32 -10.01
N LEU A 54 -3.75 1.50 -9.35
CA LEU A 54 -4.82 2.00 -8.47
C LEU A 54 -5.19 3.44 -8.84
N PRO A 55 -5.57 3.72 -10.10
CA PRO A 55 -5.83 5.08 -10.57
C PRO A 55 -6.97 5.78 -9.81
N GLU A 56 -7.91 5.02 -9.24
CA GLU A 56 -9.03 5.54 -8.45
C GLU A 56 -8.62 6.22 -7.14
N PHE A 57 -7.40 6.00 -6.65
CA PHE A 57 -6.89 6.63 -5.43
C PHE A 57 -6.19 7.97 -5.67
N TRP A 58 -6.02 8.39 -6.92
CA TRP A 58 -5.23 9.56 -7.25
C TRP A 58 -6.05 10.64 -7.95
N GLU A 59 -6.03 11.84 -7.36
CA GLU A 59 -6.45 13.04 -8.06
C GLU A 59 -5.42 13.40 -9.15
N PRO A 60 -5.83 14.11 -10.22
CA PRO A 60 -4.89 14.66 -11.20
C PRO A 60 -3.79 15.45 -10.50
N LYS A 61 -2.53 15.32 -10.95
CA LYS A 61 -1.35 15.95 -10.33
C LYS A 61 -1.57 17.46 -10.15
N THR A 62 -1.90 17.87 -8.93
CA THR A 62 -1.87 19.26 -8.45
C THR A 62 -0.79 19.38 -7.38
N GLU A 63 -0.30 20.59 -7.09
CA GLU A 63 0.69 20.80 -6.03
C GLU A 63 0.12 20.41 -4.66
N VAL A 64 0.53 19.25 -4.13
CA VAL A 64 0.15 18.80 -2.78
C VAL A 64 1.18 19.29 -1.76
N LYS A 65 0.74 20.08 -0.77
CA LYS A 65 1.59 20.43 0.39
C LYS A 65 1.68 19.24 1.34
N ILE A 66 2.70 18.41 1.17
CA ILE A 66 2.96 17.27 2.06
C ILE A 66 3.41 17.78 3.43
N ARG A 67 2.61 17.55 4.47
CA ARG A 67 3.01 17.76 5.87
C ARG A 67 3.48 16.43 6.46
N ARG A 68 4.75 16.35 6.88
CA ARG A 68 5.19 15.25 7.75
C ARG A 68 4.44 15.36 9.09
N GLN A 69 3.73 14.31 9.48
CA GLN A 69 3.20 14.21 10.84
C GLN A 69 4.36 13.93 11.79
N SER A 70 4.62 14.86 12.71
CA SER A 70 5.51 14.64 13.84
C SER A 70 4.77 13.79 14.88
N LEU A 71 5.08 12.50 14.96
CA LEU A 71 4.59 11.63 16.02
C LEU A 71 5.18 12.09 17.36
N GLY A 72 4.33 12.60 18.24
CA GLY A 72 4.70 12.89 19.62
C GLY A 72 4.94 11.58 20.35
N ILE A 73 6.21 11.18 20.49
CA ILE A 73 6.59 10.06 21.36
C ILE A 73 6.38 10.53 22.81
N THR A 74 5.26 10.16 23.42
CA THR A 74 5.12 10.22 24.87
C THR A 74 5.88 9.02 25.44
N ALA A 75 7.14 9.23 25.80
CA ALA A 75 7.85 8.32 26.68
C ALA A 75 7.26 8.50 28.09
N GLU A 76 6.40 7.56 28.51
CA GLU A 76 6.14 7.39 29.94
C GLU A 76 7.31 6.61 30.55
N ALA A 77 7.84 7.15 31.65
CA ALA A 77 9.04 6.72 32.36
C ALA A 77 8.78 5.60 33.37
#